data_AF-A0A959FE73-F1
#
_entry.id   AF-A0A959FE73-F1
#
_cell.length_a   1.000
_cell.length_b   1.000
_cell.length_c   1.000
_cell.angle_alpha   90.00
_cell.angle_beta   90.00
_cell.angle_gamma   90.00
#
_symmetry.space_group_name_H-M   'P 1'
#
loop_
_entity.id
_entity.type
_entity.pdbx_description
1 polymer ?
#
loop_
_entity_poly.entity_id
_entity_poly.type
_entity_poly.pdbx_seq_one_letter_code
_entity_poly.pdbx_strand_id
1 'polypeptide(L)'
;DYFFVKTLLFARNNLNDQEYRLFQRLFNILNASFPKPQLLVYLHRSVDNLLANIRKRGRVYEKDISPDYLLSIQNAYFDYFKANPDLPILVVDAEDADWLEHPEQYERLLDMISRSYQPGLHREKLIL
;
A
#
# COMPACT_ATOMS: atom_id res chain seq x y z
N ASP A 1 7.70 -7.20 -4.83
CA ASP A 1 7.51 -5.72 -4.84
C ASP A 1 7.22 -5.28 -6.27
N TYR A 2 5.98 -4.92 -6.60
CA TYR A 2 5.56 -4.63 -7.99
C TYR A 2 5.11 -3.19 -8.23
N PHE A 3 4.99 -2.37 -7.19
CA PHE A 3 4.60 -0.97 -7.31
C PHE A 3 5.80 -0.06 -7.03
N PHE A 4 6.46 0.41 -8.09
CA PHE A 4 7.71 1.18 -7.97
C PHE A 4 7.53 2.46 -7.14
N VAL A 5 6.39 3.14 -7.27
CA VAL A 5 6.02 4.34 -6.51
C VAL A 5 6.09 4.14 -4.99
N LYS A 6 5.90 2.92 -4.48
CA LYS A 6 6.09 2.62 -3.05
C LYS A 6 7.47 3.11 -2.57
N THR A 7 8.51 2.92 -3.37
CA THR A 7 9.86 3.36 -3.01
C THR A 7 9.95 4.87 -2.78
N LEU A 8 9.23 5.68 -3.57
CA LEU A 8 9.12 7.13 -3.39
C LEU A 8 8.38 7.51 -2.11
N LEU A 9 7.30 6.80 -1.78
CA LEU A 9 6.53 7.06 -0.55
C LEU A 9 7.36 6.75 0.71
N PHE A 10 8.14 5.68 0.68
CA PHE A 10 9.04 5.32 1.78
C PHE A 10 10.23 6.28 1.86
N ALA A 11 10.82 6.65 0.73
CA ALA A 11 11.90 7.64 0.68
C ALA A 11 11.47 8.98 1.30
N ARG A 12 10.24 9.45 1.03
CA ARG A 12 9.71 10.69 1.63
C ARG A 12 9.64 10.66 3.15
N ASN A 13 9.40 9.48 3.73
CA ASN A 13 9.28 9.32 5.18
C ASN A 13 10.64 9.08 5.88
N ASN A 14 11.65 8.60 5.15
CA ASN A 14 12.93 8.16 5.74
C ASN A 14 14.12 9.04 5.38
N LEU A 15 14.03 9.87 4.34
CA LEU A 15 15.12 10.71 3.86
C LEU A 15 14.88 12.17 4.25
N ASN A 16 15.97 12.91 4.46
CA ASN A 16 15.87 14.36 4.62
C ASN A 16 15.54 15.04 3.27
N ASP A 17 15.20 16.33 3.29
CA ASP A 17 14.78 17.06 2.10
C ASP A 17 15.79 17.08 0.94
N GLN A 18 17.09 17.05 1.23
CA GLN A 18 18.12 17.05 0.18
C GLN A 18 18.24 15.67 -0.46
N GLU A 19 18.30 14.63 0.37
CA GLU A 19 18.33 13.23 -0.05
C GLU A 19 17.06 12.85 -0.81
N TYR A 20 15.90 13.26 -0.30
CA TYR A 20 14.61 13.02 -0.95
C TYR A 20 14.55 13.67 -2.33
N ARG A 21 15.04 14.91 -2.49
CA ARG A 21 15.11 15.58 -3.79
C ARG A 21 16.02 14.85 -4.78
N LEU A 22 17.14 14.32 -4.32
CA LEU A 22 18.01 13.50 -5.16
C LEU A 22 17.32 12.19 -5.55
N PHE A 23 16.73 11.50 -4.58
CA PHE A 23 15.97 10.27 -4.80
C PHE A 23 14.83 10.48 -5.80
N GLN A 24 14.06 11.56 -5.65
CA GLN A 24 12.94 11.90 -6.53
C GLN A 24 13.39 12.13 -7.98
N ARG A 25 14.56 12.76 -8.21
CA ARG A 25 15.11 12.91 -9.57
C ARG A 25 15.41 11.55 -10.21
N LEU A 26 16.09 10.66 -9.47
CA LEU A 26 16.41 9.31 -9.94
C LEU A 26 15.13 8.50 -10.19
N PHE A 27 14.18 8.58 -9.25
CA PHE A 27 12.87 7.95 -9.35
C PHE A 27 12.14 8.39 -10.63
N ASN A 28 12.10 9.68 -10.94
CA ASN A 28 11.39 10.19 -12.12
C ASN A 28 11.98 9.66 -13.43
N ILE A 29 13.31 9.57 -13.51
CA ILE A 29 14.00 9.03 -14.68
C ILE A 29 13.65 7.56 -14.87
N LEU A 30 13.69 6.77 -13.79
CA LEU A 30 13.41 5.34 -13.83
C LEU A 30 11.91 5.07 -14.06
N ASN A 31 11.02 5.82 -13.41
CA ASN A 31 9.57 5.61 -13.46
C ASN A 31 8.98 5.88 -14.86
N ALA A 32 9.59 6.77 -15.64
CA ALA A 32 9.10 7.13 -16.98
C ALA A 32 9.06 5.93 -17.95
N SER A 33 9.89 4.92 -17.73
CA SER A 33 9.93 3.69 -18.55
C SER A 33 9.06 2.56 -18.00
N PHE A 34 8.43 2.71 -16.83
CA PHE A 34 7.54 1.67 -16.29
C PHE A 34 6.11 1.82 -16.80
N PRO A 35 5.43 0.70 -17.11
CA PRO A 35 4.01 0.74 -17.45
C PRO A 35 3.19 1.20 -16.24
N LYS A 36 2.18 2.03 -16.49
CA LYS A 36 1.19 2.38 -15.46
C LYS A 36 0.29 1.19 -15.18
N PRO A 37 0.01 0.86 -13.90
CA PRO A 37 -0.90 -0.23 -13.57
C PRO A 37 -2.33 0.11 -14.01
N GLN A 38 -3.07 -0.92 -14.44
CA GLN A 38 -4.51 -0.80 -14.75
C GLN A 38 -5.38 -0.75 -13.48
N LEU A 39 -4.86 -1.29 -12.37
CA LEU A 39 -5.48 -1.28 -11.05
C LEU A 39 -4.39 -1.26 -9.99
N LEU A 40 -4.52 -0.38 -9.00
CA LEU A 40 -3.71 -0.40 -7.78
C LEU A 40 -4.55 -0.93 -6.62
N VAL A 41 -4.14 -2.05 -6.03
CA VAL A 41 -4.84 -2.66 -4.89
C VAL A 41 -4.12 -2.30 -3.59
N TYR A 42 -4.85 -1.74 -2.63
CA TYR A 42 -4.35 -1.37 -1.31
C TYR A 42 -5.13 -2.13 -0.24
N LEU A 43 -4.46 -3.07 0.43
CA LEU A 43 -5.03 -3.82 1.55
C LEU A 43 -4.89 -3.00 2.83
N HIS A 44 -5.99 -2.36 3.24
CA HIS A 44 -6.06 -1.54 4.43
C HIS A 44 -6.25 -2.40 5.68
N ARG A 45 -5.50 -2.07 6.73
CA ARG A 45 -5.64 -2.56 8.10
C ARG A 45 -5.30 -1.42 9.06
N SER A 46 -5.82 -1.48 10.28
CA SER A 46 -5.43 -0.58 11.36
C SER A 46 -3.94 -0.72 11.72
N VAL A 47 -3.36 0.36 12.25
CA VAL A 47 -1.97 0.37 12.73
C VAL A 47 -1.76 -0.70 13.81
N ASP A 48 -2.74 -0.92 14.68
CA ASP A 48 -2.67 -1.93 15.73
C ASP A 48 -2.57 -3.36 15.14
N ASN A 49 -3.39 -3.66 14.13
CA ASN A 49 -3.31 -4.94 13.42
C ASN A 49 -2.01 -5.10 12.63
N LEU A 50 -1.50 -4.03 12.03
CA LEU A 50 -0.20 -4.05 11.35
C LEU A 50 0.93 -4.36 12.34
N LEU A 51 0.92 -3.75 13.54
CA LEU A 51 1.89 -4.03 14.60
C LEU A 51 1.78 -5.45 15.13
N ALA A 52 0.57 -5.97 15.34
CA ALA A 52 0.35 -7.36 15.70
C ALA A 52 0.96 -8.32 14.67
N ASN A 53 0.75 -8.05 13.38
CA ASN A 53 1.33 -8.83 12.29
C ASN A 53 2.86 -8.72 12.21
N ILE A 54 3.44 -7.52 12.38
CA ILE A 54 4.89 -7.32 12.45
C ILE A 54 5.50 -8.15 13.60
N ARG A 55 4.89 -8.09 14.79
CA ARG A 55 5.32 -8.87 15.95
C ARG A 55 5.22 -10.37 15.68
N LYS A 56 4.12 -10.85 15.09
CA LYS A 56 3.93 -12.27 14.72
C LYS A 56 4.99 -12.76 13.73
N ARG A 57 5.43 -11.92 12.78
CA ARG A 57 6.49 -12.26 11.81
C ARG A 57 7.88 -12.39 12.43
N GLY A 58 8.14 -11.71 13.56
CA GLY A 58 9.38 -11.87 14.32
C GLY A 58 10.67 -11.40 13.63
N ARG A 59 10.59 -10.53 12.61
CA ARG A 59 11.78 -10.01 11.91
C ARG A 59 12.54 -9.05 12.82
N VAL A 60 13.82 -9.34 13.07
CA VAL A 60 14.64 -8.60 14.05
C VAL A 60 14.78 -7.11 13.70
N TYR A 61 14.88 -6.79 12.41
CA TYR A 61 15.03 -5.41 11.92
C TYR A 61 13.71 -4.60 11.92
N GLU A 62 12.56 -5.23 12.18
CA GLU A 62 11.26 -4.55 12.24
C GLU A 62 10.85 -4.21 13.69
N LYS A 63 11.68 -4.57 14.68
CA LYS A 63 11.33 -4.44 16.12
C LYS A 63 11.05 -3.01 16.57
N ASP A 64 11.73 -2.03 15.97
CA ASP A 64 11.63 -0.62 16.36
C ASP A 64 10.64 0.18 15.51
N ILE A 65 9.81 -0.50 14.70
CA ILE A 65 8.76 0.17 13.92
C ILE A 65 7.71 0.76 14.86
N SER A 66 7.60 2.09 14.86
CA SER A 66 6.64 2.81 15.69
C SER A 66 5.24 2.85 15.06
N PRO A 67 4.18 2.97 15.89
CA PRO A 67 2.81 3.22 15.40
C PRO A 67 2.72 4.49 14.53
N ASP A 68 3.39 5.57 14.95
CA ASP A 68 3.39 6.85 14.24
C ASP A 68 4.02 6.74 12.84
N TYR A 69 5.08 5.94 12.70
CA TYR A 69 5.69 5.67 11.41
C TYR A 69 4.74 4.91 10.48
N LEU A 70 4.02 3.90 10.99
CA LEU A 70 3.04 3.17 10.18
C LEU A 70 1.89 4.09 9.75
N LEU A 71 1.44 4.96 10.65
CA LEU A 71 0.41 5.96 10.36
C LEU A 71 0.89 6.96 9.29
N SER A 72 2.14 7.44 9.37
CA SER A 72 2.70 8.36 8.38
C SER A 72 2.79 7.72 6.99
N ILE A 73 3.16 6.44 6.92
CA ILE A 73 3.18 5.67 5.68
C ILE A 73 1.76 5.52 5.12
N GLN A 74 0.77 5.16 5.95
CA GLN A 74 -0.62 5.06 5.53
C GLN A 74 -1.15 6.38 4.98
N ASN A 75 -0.88 7.49 5.65
CA ASN A 75 -1.25 8.83 5.18
C ASN A 75 -0.59 9.17 3.84
N ALA A 76 0.70 8.86 3.68
CA ALA A 76 1.41 9.08 2.42
C ALA A 76 0.78 8.32 1.24
N TYR A 77 0.29 7.10 1.46
CA TYR A 77 -0.48 6.37 0.44
C TYR A 77 -1.80 7.06 0.10
N PHE A 78 -2.59 7.48 1.10
CA PHE A 78 -3.86 8.17 0.83
C PHE A 78 -3.66 9.53 0.14
N ASP A 79 -2.61 10.27 0.48
CA ASP A 79 -2.25 11.50 -0.22
C ASP A 79 -1.84 11.23 -1.67
N TYR A 80 -1.09 10.14 -1.91
CA TYR A 80 -0.79 9.70 -3.27
C TYR A 80 -2.06 9.34 -4.06
N PHE A 81 -3.02 8.64 -3.45
CA PHE A 81 -4.28 8.31 -4.11
C PHE A 81 -5.05 9.57 -4.52
N LYS A 82 -5.15 10.56 -3.63
CA LYS A 82 -5.79 11.86 -3.92
C LYS A 82 -5.09 12.61 -5.05
N ALA A 83 -3.75 12.52 -5.12
CA ALA A 83 -2.95 13.20 -6.14
C ALA A 83 -3.00 12.50 -7.52
N ASN A 84 -3.57 11.30 -7.62
CA ASN A 84 -3.63 10.52 -8.86
C ASN A 84 -5.07 10.06 -9.18
N PRO A 85 -6.01 10.99 -9.44
CA PRO A 85 -7.42 10.66 -9.68
C PRO A 85 -7.65 9.81 -10.94
N ASP A 86 -6.73 9.84 -11.90
CA ASP A 86 -6.82 9.08 -13.14
C ASP A 86 -6.47 7.59 -12.97
N LEU A 87 -5.94 7.18 -11.80
CA LEU A 87 -5.59 5.80 -11.51
C LEU A 87 -6.78 5.07 -10.87
N PRO A 88 -7.22 3.91 -11.40
CA PRO A 88 -8.14 3.04 -10.69
C PRO A 88 -7.46 2.45 -9.45
N ILE A 89 -8.00 2.74 -8.26
CA ILE A 89 -7.45 2.30 -6.98
C ILE A 89 -8.54 1.55 -6.21
N LEU A 90 -8.28 0.30 -5.86
CA LEU A 90 -9.14 -0.51 -5.00
C LEU A 90 -8.55 -0.57 -3.59
N VAL A 91 -9.21 0.06 -2.63
CA VAL A 91 -8.92 -0.06 -1.20
C VAL A 91 -9.78 -1.20 -0.63
N VAL A 92 -9.13 -2.28 -0.21
CA VAL A 92 -9.80 -3.42 0.43
C VAL A 92 -9.59 -3.32 1.93
N ASP A 93 -10.67 -3.17 2.68
CA ASP A 93 -10.64 -3.34 4.14
C ASP A 93 -10.43 -4.83 4.45
N ALA A 94 -9.25 -5.13 4.97
CA ALA A 94 -8.77 -6.47 5.31
C ALA A 94 -8.51 -6.61 6.81
N GLU A 95 -9.18 -5.83 7.65
CA GLU A 95 -9.00 -5.80 9.11
C GLU A 95 -9.10 -7.21 9.71
N ASP A 96 -10.18 -7.90 9.39
CA ASP A 96 -10.53 -9.23 9.91
C ASP A 96 -10.07 -10.38 9.01
N ALA A 97 -9.23 -10.09 8.01
CA ALA A 97 -8.84 -11.11 7.04
C ALA A 97 -7.80 -12.08 7.62
N ASP A 98 -8.09 -13.39 7.54
CA ASP A 98 -7.21 -14.50 7.87
C ASP A 98 -7.21 -15.51 6.72
N TRP A 99 -6.29 -15.32 5.78
CA TRP A 99 -6.14 -16.15 4.59
C TRP A 99 -5.57 -17.55 4.87
N LEU A 100 -5.04 -17.78 6.07
CA LEU A 100 -4.51 -19.09 6.46
C LEU A 100 -5.64 -20.01 6.91
N GLU A 101 -6.55 -19.48 7.72
CA GLU A 101 -7.69 -20.22 8.26
C GLU A 101 -8.91 -20.18 7.32
N HIS A 102 -9.06 -19.13 6.51
CA HIS A 102 -10.22 -18.89 5.64
C HIS A 102 -9.82 -18.69 4.17
N PRO A 103 -9.53 -19.76 3.41
CA PRO A 103 -9.16 -19.67 1.99
C PRO A 103 -10.25 -19.01 1.12
N GLU A 104 -11.52 -19.09 1.51
CA GLU A 104 -12.64 -18.43 0.84
C GLU A 104 -12.50 -16.91 0.78
N GLN A 105 -11.83 -16.32 1.76
CA GLN A 105 -11.55 -14.89 1.75
C GLN A 105 -10.63 -14.55 0.59
N TYR A 106 -9.61 -15.38 0.34
CA TYR A 106 -8.64 -15.17 -0.74
C TYR A 106 -9.32 -15.21 -2.11
N GLU A 107 -10.22 -16.18 -2.33
CA GLU A 107 -11.04 -16.24 -3.55
C GLU A 107 -11.87 -14.96 -3.73
N ARG A 108 -12.45 -14.44 -2.65
CA ARG A 108 -13.21 -13.18 -2.70
C ARG A 108 -12.34 -11.98 -3.05
N LEU A 109 -11.09 -11.94 -2.57
CA LEU A 109 -10.13 -10.92 -2.98
C LEU A 109 -9.81 -11.03 -4.47
N LEU A 110 -9.63 -12.24 -5.01
CA LEU A 110 -9.42 -12.46 -6.44
C LEU A 110 -10.64 -12.00 -7.27
N ASP A 111 -11.85 -12.32 -6.81
CA ASP A 111 -13.09 -11.86 -7.43
C ASP A 111 -13.20 -10.33 -7.46
N MET A 112 -12.77 -9.65 -6.40
CA MET A 112 -12.70 -8.19 -6.40
C MET A 112 -11.67 -7.68 -7.43
N ILE A 113 -10.45 -8.22 -7.41
CA ILE A 113 -9.34 -7.78 -8.28
C ILE A 113 -9.65 -8.01 -9.77
N SER A 114 -10.42 -9.05 -10.10
CA SER A 114 -10.79 -9.37 -11.49
C SER A 114 -11.84 -8.42 -12.10
N ARG A 115 -12.48 -7.56 -11.29
CA ARG A 115 -13.48 -6.59 -11.77
C ARG A 115 -12.80 -5.44 -12.51
N SER A 116 -13.57 -4.82 -13.40
CA SER A 116 -13.17 -3.57 -14.05
C SER A 116 -13.49 -2.38 -13.16
N TYR A 117 -12.48 -1.55 -12.87
CA TYR A 117 -12.63 -0.32 -12.09
C TYR A 117 -12.37 0.89 -12.98
N GLN A 118 -13.25 1.90 -12.86
CA GLN A 118 -13.02 3.21 -13.46
C GLN A 118 -11.92 3.97 -12.70
N PRO A 119 -11.28 5.00 -13.30
CA PRO A 119 -10.38 5.89 -12.58
C PRO A 119 -10.96 6.40 -11.26
N GLY A 120 -10.14 6.48 -10.23
CA GLY A 120 -10.52 6.95 -8.90
C GLY A 120 -10.45 5.87 -7.81
N LEU A 121 -10.88 6.26 -6.61
CA LEU A 121 -10.77 5.44 -5.40
C LEU A 121 -12.07 4.67 -5.13
N HIS A 122 -11.96 3.34 -5.14
CA HIS A 122 -13.01 2.38 -4.82
C HIS A 122 -12.71 1.74 -3.48
N ARG A 123 -13.74 1.50 -2.66
CA ARG A 123 -13.61 0.87 -1.34
C ARG A 123 -14.48 -0.37 -1.29
N GLU A 124 -13.88 -1.50 -0.96
CA GLU A 124 -14.62 -2.73 -0.68
C GLU A 124 -14.20 -3.29 0.68
N LYS A 125 -15.14 -3.94 1.35
CA LYS A 125 -14.87 -4.66 2.59
C LYS A 125 -14.79 -6.14 2.29
N LEU A 126 -13.75 -6.78 2.80
CA LEU A 126 -13.67 -8.23 2.80
C LEU A 126 -14.65 -8.77 3.84
N ILE A 127 -15.87 -9.06 3.41
CA ILE A 127 -16.91 -9.65 4.26
C ILE A 127 -16.84 -11.18 4.11
N LEU A 128 -17.02 -11.90 5.22
CA LEU A 128 -17.32 -13.34 5.25
C LEU A 128 -18.69 -13.58 4.63
#